data_AF-A0A7C1UT73-F1
#
_entry.id   AF-A0A7C1UT73-F1
#
_cell.length_a   1.000
_cell.length_b   1.000
_cell.length_c   1.000
_cell.angle_alpha   90.00
_cell.angle_beta   90.00
_cell.angle_gamma   90.00
#
_symmetry.space_group_name_H-M   'P 1'
#
loop_
_entity.id
_entity.type
_entity.pdbx_description
1 polymer ?
#
loop_
_entity_poly.entity_id
_entity_poly.type
_entity_poly.pdbx_seq_one_letter_code
_entity_poly.pdbx_strand_id
1 'polypeptide(L)'
;MPPLLLPMERIAHPVDWRYRTRSTQYTRQETSMTFQDILRRTRSIYCLDCGKCTGSCPVSRVDVTYSPRSTIERVLAGRPEDLINNDHLWSCLTCRLCTARCPSGVDYPAFVIAARIEARKVGVEGTYAHNAVLQQLMGIMGQSVKQ
;
A
#
# COMPACT_ATOMS: atom_id res chain seq x y z
N MET A 1 52.72 -19.79 32.78
CA MET A 1 52.25 -18.41 32.50
C MET A 1 51.23 -18.45 31.37
N PRO A 2 49.92 -18.55 31.70
CA PRO A 2 48.83 -18.39 30.73
C PRO A 2 48.37 -16.92 30.68
N PRO A 3 47.88 -16.43 29.54
CA PRO A 3 47.44 -15.04 29.40
C PRO A 3 46.08 -14.82 30.07
N LEU A 4 46.00 -13.69 30.78
CA LEU A 4 44.85 -13.21 31.52
C LEU A 4 43.69 -12.82 30.58
N LEU A 5 42.51 -13.27 31.00
CA LEU A 5 41.17 -13.03 30.46
C LEU A 5 40.93 -11.56 30.02
N LEU A 6 40.52 -11.36 28.77
CA LEU A 6 39.89 -10.11 28.32
C LEU A 6 38.36 -10.22 28.52
N PRO A 7 37.70 -9.20 29.12
CA PRO A 7 36.26 -9.19 29.34
C PRO A 7 35.47 -8.89 28.06
N MET A 8 34.27 -9.46 27.98
CA MET A 8 33.29 -9.26 26.90
C MET A 8 32.76 -7.83 26.85
N GLU A 9 33.39 -6.97 26.06
CA GLU A 9 32.90 -5.62 25.78
C GLU A 9 31.87 -5.62 24.64
N ARG A 10 30.73 -4.99 24.94
CA ARG A 10 29.58 -4.78 24.08
C ARG A 10 29.97 -4.12 22.76
N ILE A 11 29.64 -4.78 21.65
CA ILE A 11 29.60 -4.16 20.33
C ILE A 11 28.41 -3.18 20.30
N ALA A 12 28.66 -1.94 20.69
CA ALA A 12 27.80 -0.80 20.37
C ALA A 12 28.28 -0.24 19.02
N HIS A 13 27.67 -0.66 17.91
CA HIS A 13 27.87 0.04 16.64
C HIS A 13 27.05 1.33 16.66
N PRO A 14 27.68 2.51 16.57
CA PRO A 14 26.96 3.77 16.52
C PRO A 14 26.33 3.91 15.14
N VAL A 15 25.00 3.93 15.09
CA VAL A 15 24.28 4.45 13.92
C VAL A 15 24.51 5.95 13.89
N ASP A 16 25.57 6.36 13.19
CA ASP A 16 25.86 7.75 12.91
C ASP A 16 24.84 8.28 11.89
N TRP A 17 23.88 9.04 12.40
CA TRP A 17 22.82 9.67 11.63
C TRP A 17 23.31 10.83 10.74
N ARG A 18 24.62 11.16 10.76
CA ARG A 18 25.16 12.41 10.20
C ARG A 18 25.67 12.34 8.75
N TYR A 19 25.49 11.24 8.02
CA TYR A 19 25.92 11.15 6.61
C TYR A 19 24.80 10.79 5.62
N ARG A 20 23.85 11.71 5.41
CA ARG A 20 23.10 11.77 4.14
C ARG A 20 23.10 13.17 3.54
N THR A 21 24.31 13.66 3.23
CA THR A 21 24.51 14.82 2.34
C THR A 21 24.47 14.37 0.88
N ARG A 22 23.26 14.19 0.36
CA ARG A 22 22.95 14.45 -1.05
C ARG A 22 21.61 15.18 -1.11
N SER A 23 21.72 16.48 -1.29
CA SER A 23 20.65 17.45 -1.50
C SER A 23 19.89 17.17 -2.80
N THR A 24 19.08 16.12 -2.83
CA THR A 24 17.87 16.17 -3.66
C THR A 24 16.84 16.93 -2.86
N GLN A 25 16.68 18.20 -3.17
CA GLN A 25 15.61 19.06 -2.68
C GLN A 25 14.28 18.31 -2.89
N TYR A 26 13.77 17.66 -1.83
CA TYR A 26 12.40 17.17 -1.81
C TYR A 26 11.52 18.38 -1.55
N THR A 27 11.31 19.18 -2.59
CA THR A 27 10.39 20.31 -2.57
C THR A 27 8.99 19.76 -2.29
N ARG A 28 8.43 20.11 -1.12
CA ARG A 28 7.02 19.95 -0.79
C ARG A 28 6.21 20.92 -1.65
N GLN A 29 6.09 20.62 -2.94
CA GLN A 29 5.22 21.37 -3.84
C GLN A 29 3.79 20.90 -3.58
N GLU A 30 3.00 21.83 -3.06
CA GLU A 30 1.58 21.73 -2.76
C GLU A 30 0.79 21.87 -4.07
N THR A 31 0.98 20.95 -5.00
CA THR A 31 0.13 20.81 -6.18
C THR A 31 -0.95 19.79 -5.84
N SER A 32 -2.24 20.15 -5.96
CA SER A 32 -3.30 19.15 -5.91
C SER A 32 -2.99 18.10 -6.98
N MET A 33 -2.60 16.90 -6.56
CA MET A 33 -2.26 15.84 -7.50
C MET A 33 -3.52 15.44 -8.25
N THR A 34 -3.51 15.58 -9.56
CA THR A 34 -4.59 15.08 -10.41
C THR A 34 -4.52 13.56 -10.49
N PHE A 35 -5.62 12.88 -10.82
CA PHE A 35 -5.57 11.43 -11.07
C PHE A 35 -4.62 11.06 -12.22
N GLN A 36 -4.39 11.97 -13.17
CA GLN A 36 -3.38 11.76 -14.22
C GLN A 36 -1.97 11.66 -13.65
N ASP A 37 -1.64 12.45 -12.63
CA ASP A 37 -0.33 12.40 -11.96
C ASP A 37 -0.16 11.08 -11.20
N ILE A 38 -1.23 10.61 -10.54
CA ILE A 38 -1.25 9.30 -9.88
C ILE A 38 -0.99 8.20 -10.90
N LEU A 39 -1.69 8.22 -12.05
CA LEU A 39 -1.53 7.22 -13.09
C LEU A 39 -0.11 7.20 -13.67
N ARG A 40 0.51 8.37 -13.89
CA ARG A 40 1.89 8.49 -14.40
C ARG A 40 2.90 7.96 -13.39
N ARG A 41 2.83 8.41 -12.13
CA ARG A 41 3.76 8.03 -11.06
C ARG A 41 3.75 6.53 -10.78
N THR A 42 2.58 5.91 -10.87
CA THR A 42 2.37 4.49 -10.56
C THR A 42 2.52 3.60 -11.79
N ARG A 43 2.86 4.18 -12.95
CA ARG A 43 2.95 3.50 -14.25
C ARG A 43 1.63 2.85 -14.71
N SER A 44 0.52 3.20 -14.07
CA SER A 44 -0.82 2.68 -14.38
C SER A 44 -1.28 3.01 -15.79
N ILE A 45 -0.77 4.10 -16.38
CA ILE A 45 -0.98 4.44 -17.80
C ILE A 45 -0.48 3.37 -18.77
N TYR A 46 0.46 2.51 -18.36
CA TYR A 46 1.01 1.43 -19.16
C TYR A 46 0.30 0.09 -18.91
N CYS A 47 -0.91 0.11 -18.33
CA CYS A 47 -1.70 -1.09 -18.15
C CYS A 47 -2.01 -1.75 -19.50
N LEU A 48 -1.67 -3.03 -19.64
CA LEU A 48 -1.92 -3.82 -20.85
C LEU A 48 -3.27 -4.56 -20.83
N ASP A 49 -4.08 -4.31 -19.80
CA ASP A 49 -5.36 -4.99 -19.56
C ASP A 49 -5.29 -6.54 -19.51
N CYS A 50 -4.12 -7.12 -19.27
CA CYS A 50 -3.90 -8.57 -19.36
C CYS A 50 -4.49 -9.43 -18.21
N GLY A 51 -5.04 -8.81 -17.15
CA GLY A 51 -5.71 -9.53 -16.05
C GLY A 51 -4.83 -10.31 -15.07
N LYS A 52 -3.51 -10.37 -15.25
CA LYS A 52 -2.60 -11.05 -14.30
C LYS A 52 -2.72 -10.53 -12.87
N CYS A 53 -2.91 -9.22 -12.70
CA CYS A 53 -3.13 -8.61 -11.39
C CYS A 53 -4.37 -9.17 -10.70
N THR A 54 -5.51 -9.26 -11.39
CA THR A 54 -6.75 -9.85 -10.89
C THR A 54 -6.58 -11.34 -10.56
N GLY A 55 -6.01 -12.14 -11.46
CA GLY A 55 -5.81 -13.58 -11.20
C GLY A 55 -4.85 -13.89 -10.04
N SER A 56 -3.92 -12.97 -9.76
CA SER A 56 -3.00 -13.09 -8.62
C SER A 56 -3.55 -12.53 -7.31
N CYS A 57 -4.62 -11.75 -7.34
CA CYS A 57 -5.09 -11.03 -6.16
C CYS A 57 -5.88 -11.97 -5.21
N PRO A 58 -5.51 -12.06 -3.92
CA PRO A 58 -6.28 -12.85 -2.97
C PRO A 58 -7.68 -12.26 -2.71
N VAL A 59 -7.83 -10.93 -2.81
CA VAL A 59 -9.13 -10.27 -2.65
C VAL A 59 -10.06 -10.65 -3.80
N SER A 60 -9.59 -10.59 -5.05
CA SER A 60 -10.37 -11.01 -6.23
C SER A 60 -10.79 -12.48 -6.22
N ARG A 61 -10.13 -13.33 -5.42
CA ARG A 61 -10.52 -14.74 -5.25
C ARG A 61 -11.68 -14.92 -4.29
N VAL A 62 -11.80 -14.05 -3.30
CA VAL A 62 -12.87 -14.10 -2.29
C VAL A 62 -14.07 -13.27 -2.73
N ASP A 63 -13.78 -12.14 -3.37
CA ASP A 63 -14.76 -11.17 -3.84
C ASP A 63 -14.55 -10.93 -5.35
N VAL A 64 -15.44 -11.52 -6.16
CA VAL A 64 -15.35 -11.48 -7.63
C VAL A 64 -15.67 -10.11 -8.22
N THR A 65 -16.30 -9.20 -7.45
CA THR A 65 -16.57 -7.83 -7.90
C THR A 65 -15.33 -6.93 -7.72
N TYR A 66 -14.35 -7.37 -6.94
CA TYR A 66 -13.06 -6.71 -6.80
C TYR A 66 -12.07 -7.11 -7.90
N SER A 67 -11.61 -6.15 -8.70
CA SER A 67 -10.63 -6.40 -9.77
C SER A 67 -9.62 -5.24 -9.89
N PRO A 68 -8.33 -5.46 -9.58
CA PRO A 68 -7.28 -4.47 -9.82
C PRO A 68 -7.21 -3.99 -11.27
N ARG A 69 -7.42 -4.91 -12.23
CA ARG A 69 -7.45 -4.59 -13.67
C ARG A 69 -8.58 -3.59 -13.97
N SER A 70 -9.80 -3.94 -13.61
CA SER A 70 -10.99 -3.15 -13.92
C SER A 70 -11.03 -1.82 -13.16
N THR A 71 -10.38 -1.76 -12.00
CA THR A 71 -10.14 -0.49 -11.29
C THR A 71 -9.27 0.45 -12.11
N ILE A 72 -8.12 -0.02 -12.62
CA ILE A 72 -7.23 0.80 -13.45
C ILE A 72 -7.92 1.21 -14.76
N GLU A 73 -8.62 0.27 -15.40
CA GLU A 73 -9.39 0.50 -16.63
C GLU A 73 -10.40 1.64 -16.47
N ARG A 74 -11.20 1.64 -15.39
CA ARG A 74 -12.19 2.69 -15.11
C ARG A 74 -11.57 4.07 -14.94
N VAL A 75 -10.43 4.14 -14.25
CA VAL A 75 -9.72 5.42 -14.06
C VAL A 75 -9.09 5.91 -15.37
N LEU A 76 -8.54 5.01 -16.19
CA LEU A 76 -8.04 5.36 -17.52
C LEU A 76 -9.14 5.82 -18.47
N ALA A 77 -10.36 5.29 -18.32
CA ALA A 77 -11.54 5.74 -19.04
C ALA A 77 -12.08 7.10 -18.58
N GLY A 78 -11.38 7.79 -17.68
CA GLY A 78 -11.77 9.12 -17.20
C GLY A 78 -12.89 9.11 -16.16
N ARG A 79 -13.08 7.99 -15.44
CA ARG A 79 -14.05 7.88 -14.33
C ARG A 79 -13.38 7.60 -12.98
N PRO A 80 -12.47 8.47 -12.49
CA PRO A 80 -11.85 8.31 -11.16
C PRO A 80 -12.84 8.41 -9.98
N GLU A 81 -13.97 9.07 -10.17
CA GLU A 81 -15.04 9.27 -9.18
C GLU A 81 -15.72 7.93 -8.84
N ASP A 82 -15.86 7.06 -9.84
CA ASP A 82 -16.36 5.69 -9.66
C ASP A 82 -15.44 4.86 -8.75
N LEU A 83 -14.15 5.21 -8.66
CA LEU A 83 -13.21 4.55 -7.76
C LEU A 83 -13.30 5.13 -6.36
N ILE A 84 -13.35 6.46 -6.24
CA ILE A 84 -13.39 7.14 -4.93
C ILE A 84 -14.63 6.72 -4.13
N ASN A 85 -15.79 6.69 -4.78
CA ASN A 85 -17.06 6.38 -4.13
C ASN A 85 -17.32 4.87 -3.95
N ASN A 86 -16.34 4.03 -4.29
CA ASN A 86 -16.51 2.58 -4.26
C ASN A 86 -15.82 1.97 -3.04
N ASP A 87 -16.59 1.26 -2.22
CA ASP A 87 -16.10 0.56 -1.03
C ASP A 87 -14.94 -0.39 -1.32
N HIS A 88 -14.88 -0.95 -2.54
CA HIS A 88 -13.79 -1.81 -2.99
C HIS A 88 -12.41 -1.12 -2.96
N LEU A 89 -12.34 0.22 -2.99
CA LEU A 89 -11.07 0.95 -2.80
C LEU A 89 -10.38 0.55 -1.48
N TRP A 90 -11.15 0.25 -0.45
CA TRP A 90 -10.67 -0.09 0.89
C TRP A 90 -10.35 -1.58 1.06
N SER A 91 -10.81 -2.43 0.13
CA SER A 91 -10.56 -3.88 0.15
C SER A 91 -9.12 -4.27 -0.20
N CYS A 92 -8.35 -3.40 -0.87
CA CYS A 92 -6.95 -3.70 -1.23
C CYS A 92 -6.07 -3.91 0.01
N LEU A 93 -5.42 -5.08 0.09
CA LEU A 93 -4.48 -5.44 1.15
C LEU A 93 -3.09 -4.81 1.01
N THR A 94 -2.81 -4.10 -0.09
CA THR A 94 -1.49 -3.52 -0.41
C THR A 94 -0.32 -4.51 -0.42
N CYS A 95 -0.58 -5.81 -0.59
CA CYS A 95 0.40 -6.90 -0.53
C CYS A 95 1.38 -6.97 -1.71
N ARG A 96 1.21 -6.15 -2.73
CA ARG A 96 2.06 -6.01 -3.95
C ARG A 96 2.20 -7.24 -4.85
N LEU A 97 1.43 -8.31 -4.63
CA LEU A 97 1.49 -9.50 -5.50
C LEU A 97 1.15 -9.16 -6.97
N CYS A 98 0.19 -8.26 -7.18
CA CYS A 98 -0.16 -7.77 -8.51
C CYS A 98 0.99 -7.03 -9.21
N THR A 99 1.74 -6.20 -8.47
CA THR A 99 2.93 -5.48 -8.99
C THR A 99 4.00 -6.47 -9.43
N ALA A 100 4.30 -7.48 -8.60
CA ALA A 100 5.30 -8.49 -8.91
C ALA A 100 4.98 -9.33 -10.16
N ARG A 101 3.69 -9.42 -10.54
CA ARG A 101 3.22 -10.17 -11.72
C ARG A 101 2.94 -9.28 -12.93
N CYS A 102 3.08 -7.96 -12.80
CA CYS A 102 2.73 -7.04 -13.87
C CYS A 102 3.86 -6.94 -14.92
N PRO A 103 3.61 -7.30 -16.19
CA PRO A 103 4.63 -7.24 -17.24
C PRO A 103 5.03 -5.81 -17.61
N SER A 104 4.15 -4.82 -17.40
CA SER A 104 4.44 -3.39 -17.65
C SER A 104 4.92 -2.63 -16.41
N GLY A 105 5.00 -3.29 -15.26
CA GLY A 105 5.51 -2.71 -14.01
C GLY A 105 4.57 -1.69 -13.37
N VAL A 106 3.26 -1.92 -13.40
CA VAL A 106 2.26 -1.09 -12.69
C VAL A 106 2.41 -1.29 -11.18
N ASP A 107 2.59 -0.20 -10.43
CA ASP A 107 2.57 -0.21 -8.96
C ASP A 107 1.14 0.05 -8.42
N TYR A 108 0.30 -0.98 -8.53
CA TYR A 108 -1.10 -0.91 -8.13
C TYR A 108 -1.32 -0.58 -6.63
N PRO A 109 -0.55 -1.12 -5.67
CA PRO A 109 -0.63 -0.69 -4.27
C PRO A 109 -0.36 0.80 -4.07
N ALA A 110 0.67 1.37 -4.74
CA ALA A 110 0.93 2.80 -4.66
C ALA A 110 -0.21 3.63 -5.27
N PHE A 111 -0.80 3.15 -6.37
CA PHE A 111 -2.01 3.73 -6.96
C PHE A 111 -3.17 3.76 -5.97
N VAL A 112 -3.47 2.64 -5.30
CA VAL A 112 -4.55 2.58 -4.32
C VAL A 112 -4.29 3.49 -3.12
N ILE A 113 -3.05 3.56 -2.62
CA ILE A 113 -2.69 4.45 -1.51
C ILE A 113 -2.93 5.91 -1.90
N ALA A 114 -2.50 6.33 -3.10
CA ALA A 114 -2.74 7.67 -3.59
C ALA A 114 -4.25 7.95 -3.76
N ALA A 115 -5.01 7.01 -4.35
CA ALA A 115 -6.45 7.15 -4.50
C ALA A 115 -7.19 7.26 -3.15
N ARG A 116 -6.75 6.53 -2.11
CA ARG A 116 -7.29 6.66 -0.73
C ARG A 116 -7.00 8.02 -0.11
N ILE A 117 -5.85 8.62 -0.41
CA ILE A 117 -5.53 9.99 0.04
C ILE A 117 -6.47 10.99 -0.63
N GLU A 118 -6.72 10.86 -1.93
CA GLU A 118 -7.68 11.72 -2.63
C GLU A 118 -9.11 11.52 -2.14
N ALA A 119 -9.54 10.27 -1.90
CA ALA A 119 -10.85 9.96 -1.31
C ALA A 119 -11.05 10.66 0.05
N ARG A 120 -10.03 10.64 0.91
CA ARG A 120 -10.07 11.33 2.22
C ARG A 120 -10.19 12.85 2.12
N LYS A 121 -9.58 13.47 1.10
CA LYS A 121 -9.71 14.92 0.89
C LYS A 121 -11.13 15.35 0.59
N VAL A 122 -11.94 14.47 -0.01
CA VAL A 122 -13.36 14.70 -0.30
C VAL A 122 -14.29 14.11 0.77
N GLY A 123 -13.74 13.69 1.92
CA GLY A 123 -14.52 13.18 3.05
C GLY A 123 -15.00 11.74 2.91
N VAL A 124 -14.52 10.99 1.92
CA VAL A 124 -14.85 9.58 1.76
C VAL A 124 -13.85 8.72 2.54
N GLU A 125 -14.37 7.91 3.45
CA GLU A 125 -13.63 6.93 4.24
C GLU A 125 -14.22 5.54 4.05
N GLY A 126 -13.47 4.51 4.45
CA GLY A 126 -13.99 3.14 4.43
C GLY A 126 -13.16 2.19 5.26
N THR A 127 -13.69 0.99 5.44
CA THR A 127 -13.11 -0.03 6.31
C THR A 127 -12.04 -0.81 5.56
N TYR A 128 -10.80 -0.75 6.03
CA TYR A 128 -9.71 -1.57 5.50
C TYR A 128 -10.01 -3.05 5.73
N ALA A 129 -9.75 -3.89 4.72
CA ALA A 129 -9.99 -5.34 4.81
C ALA A 129 -9.28 -6.02 6.01
N HIS A 130 -8.21 -5.45 6.55
CA HIS A 130 -7.48 -5.99 7.70
C HIS A 130 -7.91 -5.41 9.06
N ASN A 131 -8.70 -4.32 9.10
CA ASN A 131 -9.02 -3.64 10.36
C ASN A 131 -9.84 -4.50 11.33
N ALA A 132 -10.67 -5.39 10.81
CA ALA A 132 -11.46 -6.29 11.65
C ALA A 132 -10.58 -7.33 12.37
N VAL A 133 -9.45 -7.77 11.81
CA VAL A 133 -8.65 -8.84 12.44
C VAL A 133 -8.07 -8.37 13.79
N LEU A 134 -7.46 -7.19 13.84
CA LEU A 134 -6.90 -6.66 15.08
C LEU A 134 -7.99 -6.29 16.09
N GLN A 135 -9.11 -5.71 15.65
CA GLN A 135 -10.24 -5.39 16.54
C GLN A 135 -10.90 -6.65 17.12
N GLN A 136 -11.07 -7.70 16.31
CA GLN A 136 -11.59 -8.99 16.75
C GLN A 136 -10.60 -9.69 17.70
N LEU A 137 -9.29 -9.67 17.42
CA LEU A 137 -8.28 -10.20 18.33
C LEU A 137 -8.27 -9.45 19.67
N MET A 138 -8.35 -8.12 19.67
CA MET A 138 -8.47 -7.32 20.89
C MET A 138 -9.78 -7.64 21.64
N GLY A 139 -10.88 -7.86 20.92
CA GLY A 139 -12.15 -8.32 21.49
C GLY A 139 -12.05 -9.71 22.13
N ILE A 140 -11.38 -10.66 21.48
CA ILE A 140 -11.14 -12.02 22.01
C ILE A 140 -10.26 -11.96 23.27
N MET A 141 -9.21 -11.11 23.29
CA MET A 141 -8.36 -10.92 24.46
C MET A 141 -9.05 -10.18 25.62
N GLY A 142 -10.08 -9.39 25.33
CA GLY A 142 -10.87 -8.65 26.33
C GLY A 142 -12.10 -9.40 26.85
N GLN A 143 -12.47 -10.52 26.24
CA GLN A 143 -13.55 -11.38 26.74
C GLN A 143 -12.99 -12.31 27.83
N SER A 144 -13.44 -12.10 29.07
CA SER A 144 -13.15 -13.02 30.17
C SER A 144 -13.63 -14.42 29.78
N VAL A 145 -12.70 -15.33 29.51
CA VAL A 145 -12.98 -16.75 29.38
C VAL A 145 -13.60 -17.18 30.70
N LYS A 146 -14.91 -17.47 30.70
CA LYS A 146 -15.53 -18.18 31.82
C LYS A 146 -14.87 -19.55 31.88
N GLN A 147 -13.86 -19.67 32.73
CA GLN A 147 -13.31 -20.95 33.16
C GLN A 147 -14.30 -21.62 34.12
#